data_AF-A0AA39R9X4-F1
#
_entry.id   AF-A0AA39R9X4-F1
#
_cell.length_a   1.000
_cell.length_b   1.000
_cell.length_c   1.000
_cell.angle_alpha   90.00
_cell.angle_beta   90.00
_cell.angle_gamma   90.00
#
_symmetry.space_group_name_H-M   'P 1'
#
loop_
_entity.id
_entity.type
_entity.pdbx_description
1 polymer ?
#
loop_
_entity_poly.entity_id
_entity_poly.type
_entity_poly.pdbx_seq_one_letter_code
_entity_poly.pdbx_strand_id
1 'polypeptide(L)'
;MSHADPAYSSSALNPQTLILAFLRLGPLIISSASLMCAWDQQNAFRSFLYPPLLKKPNHVSAHTVTEWFTPFAQPTKWVIILAYPIALALALFNTIGTAGAGLHPQTKGFYFAGGVLSVLHYWFGAWSMAWNAKISCKEDIGRKNEDALRGWLANNYARMLWVNLPAWVMFVCATATFIRV
;
A
#
# COMPACT_ATOMS: atom_id res chain seq x y z
N MET A 1 -11.77 -42.43 -5.82
CA MET A 1 -12.69 -41.32 -6.09
C MET A 1 -13.26 -40.89 -4.75
N SER A 2 -12.81 -39.76 -4.20
CA SER A 2 -13.28 -39.25 -2.91
C SER A 2 -14.65 -38.59 -3.12
N HIS A 3 -15.68 -39.14 -2.49
CA HIS A 3 -16.99 -38.51 -2.41
C HIS A 3 -16.85 -37.21 -1.61
N ALA A 4 -17.04 -36.07 -2.27
CA ALA A 4 -17.17 -34.80 -1.56
C ALA A 4 -18.42 -34.88 -0.68
N ASP A 5 -18.22 -34.75 0.63
CA ASP A 5 -19.28 -34.67 1.63
C ASP A 5 -20.09 -33.38 1.36
N PRO A 6 -21.42 -33.45 1.14
CA PRO A 6 -22.24 -32.30 0.73
C PRO A 6 -22.38 -31.20 1.79
N ALA A 7 -21.72 -31.34 2.95
CA ALA A 7 -21.84 -30.43 4.09
C ALA A 7 -21.02 -29.13 3.97
N TYR A 8 -20.05 -29.03 3.05
CA TYR A 8 -19.19 -27.85 2.94
C TYR A 8 -19.07 -27.34 1.51
N SER A 9 -19.19 -26.01 1.33
CA SER A 9 -18.97 -25.35 0.02
C SER A 9 -17.49 -25.27 -0.38
N SER A 10 -16.58 -25.64 0.51
CA SER A 10 -15.13 -25.59 0.32
C SER A 10 -14.52 -26.98 0.11
N SER A 11 -13.48 -27.04 -0.71
CA SER A 11 -12.66 -28.25 -0.90
C SER A 11 -11.51 -28.28 0.09
N ALA A 12 -11.05 -29.47 0.47
CA ALA A 12 -9.88 -29.63 1.31
C ALA A 12 -8.64 -28.97 0.69
N LEU A 13 -7.89 -28.24 1.50
CA LEU A 13 -6.63 -27.61 1.07
C LEU A 13 -5.56 -28.70 0.87
N ASN A 14 -4.91 -28.65 -0.29
CA ASN A 14 -3.65 -29.34 -0.55
C ASN A 14 -2.56 -28.31 -0.91
N PRO A 15 -1.27 -28.67 -0.90
CA PRO A 15 -0.18 -27.72 -1.14
C PRO A 15 -0.34 -26.93 -2.45
N GLN A 16 -0.79 -27.57 -3.53
CA GLN A 16 -0.96 -26.94 -4.83
C GLN A 16 -2.08 -25.89 -4.82
N THR A 17 -3.25 -26.24 -4.29
CA THR A 17 -4.39 -25.33 -4.15
C THR A 17 -4.09 -24.17 -3.19
N LEU A 18 -3.32 -24.43 -2.13
CA LEU A 18 -2.88 -23.41 -1.19
C LEU A 18 -1.91 -22.41 -1.83
N ILE A 19 -0.90 -22.90 -2.56
CA ILE A 19 0.03 -22.04 -3.31
C ILE A 19 -0.72 -21.18 -4.32
N LEU A 20 -1.64 -21.79 -5.08
CA LEU A 20 -2.46 -21.06 -6.05
C LEU A 20 -3.32 -19.99 -5.40
N ALA A 21 -3.91 -20.27 -4.24
CA ALA A 21 -4.67 -19.29 -3.47
C ALA A 21 -3.78 -18.13 -3.02
N PHE A 22 -2.57 -18.39 -2.51
CA PHE A 22 -1.62 -17.33 -2.16
C PHE A 22 -1.18 -16.50 -3.36
N LEU A 23 -0.92 -17.12 -4.51
CA LEU A 23 -0.58 -16.40 -5.73
C LEU A 23 -1.73 -15.47 -6.15
N ARG A 24 -2.98 -15.93 -6.09
CA ARG A 24 -4.17 -15.16 -6.50
C ARG A 24 -4.56 -14.06 -5.51
N LEU A 25 -4.50 -14.34 -4.21
CA LEU A 25 -4.90 -13.40 -3.16
C LEU A 25 -3.76 -12.45 -2.76
N GLY A 26 -2.51 -12.83 -3.00
CA GLY A 26 -1.33 -12.05 -2.60
C GLY A 26 -1.35 -10.59 -3.06
N PRO A 27 -1.67 -10.26 -4.33
CA PRO A 27 -1.81 -8.87 -4.77
C PRO A 27 -2.84 -8.08 -3.96
N LEU A 28 -4.00 -8.67 -3.67
CA LEU A 28 -5.05 -8.04 -2.87
C LEU A 28 -4.60 -7.84 -1.41
N ILE A 29 -3.94 -8.85 -0.81
CA ILE A 29 -3.43 -8.78 0.56
C ILE A 29 -2.39 -7.64 0.68
N ILE A 30 -1.41 -7.62 -0.21
CA ILE A 30 -0.36 -6.59 -0.22
C ILE A 30 -0.97 -5.21 -0.47
N SER A 31 -1.88 -5.08 -1.44
CA SER A 31 -2.53 -3.81 -1.74
C SER A 31 -3.42 -3.31 -0.59
N SER A 32 -4.07 -4.21 0.15
CA SER A 32 -4.89 -3.86 1.31
C SER A 32 -4.02 -3.37 2.46
N ALA A 33 -2.93 -4.08 2.77
CA ALA A 33 -1.97 -3.67 3.80
C ALA A 33 -1.31 -2.31 3.44
N SER A 34 -0.95 -2.14 2.18
CA SER A 34 -0.41 -0.88 1.64
C SER A 34 -1.38 0.29 1.78
N LEU A 35 -2.65 0.10 1.40
CA LEU A 35 -3.68 1.14 1.50
C LEU A 35 -3.98 1.50 2.95
N MET A 36 -4.11 0.49 3.84
CA MET A 36 -4.27 0.71 5.27
C MET A 36 -3.10 1.51 5.85
N CYS A 37 -1.87 1.10 5.55
CA CYS A 37 -0.67 1.81 5.99
C CYS A 37 -0.65 3.27 5.53
N ALA A 38 -1.05 3.54 4.28
CA ALA A 38 -1.12 4.89 3.77
C ALA A 38 -2.16 5.75 4.51
N TRP A 39 -3.31 5.16 4.87
CA TRP A 39 -4.36 5.81 5.64
C TRP A 39 -3.92 6.08 7.09
N ASP A 40 -3.28 5.10 7.72
CA ASP A 40 -2.72 5.24 9.07
C ASP A 40 -1.65 6.32 9.13
N GLN A 41 -0.74 6.35 8.15
CA GLN A 41 0.23 7.43 8.00
C GLN A 41 -0.45 8.79 7.84
N GLN A 42 -1.48 8.89 7.00
CA GLN A 42 -2.24 10.13 6.81
C GLN A 42 -2.83 10.62 8.15
N ASN A 43 -3.37 9.71 8.96
CA ASN A 43 -4.02 10.03 10.23
C ASN A 43 -3.05 10.31 11.38
N ALA A 44 -1.97 9.54 11.46
CA ALA A 44 -0.93 9.73 12.47
C ALA A 44 -0.20 11.04 12.22
N PHE A 45 0.19 11.32 10.97
CA PHE A 45 1.08 12.45 10.68
C PHE A 45 0.34 13.78 10.74
N ARG A 46 -0.93 13.83 10.31
CA ARG A 46 -1.76 15.03 10.48
C ARG A 46 -1.92 15.43 11.95
N SER A 47 -1.76 14.50 12.90
CA SER A 47 -1.89 14.79 14.33
C SER A 47 -0.81 15.75 14.84
N PHE A 48 0.39 15.75 14.23
CA PHE A 48 1.43 16.74 14.53
C PHE A 48 1.01 18.16 14.10
N LEU A 49 0.08 18.29 13.15
CA LEU A 49 -0.44 19.59 12.68
C LEU A 49 -1.73 20.01 13.38
N TYR A 50 -2.07 19.39 14.52
CA TYR A 50 -3.26 19.74 15.28
C TYR A 50 -3.21 21.22 15.73
N PRO A 51 -4.23 22.06 15.47
CA PRO A 51 -4.11 23.51 15.66
C PRO A 51 -3.69 23.96 17.07
N PRO A 52 -4.14 23.34 18.17
CA PRO A 52 -3.62 23.64 19.50
C PRO A 52 -2.12 23.35 19.69
N LEU A 53 -1.55 22.34 19.00
CA LEU A 53 -0.11 22.08 19.03
C LEU A 53 0.67 23.16 18.27
N LEU A 54 0.15 23.62 17.13
CA LEU A 54 0.77 24.68 16.31
C LEU A 54 0.79 26.05 17.01
N LYS A 55 -0.12 26.28 17.96
CA LYS A 55 -0.15 27.50 18.78
C LYS A 55 0.82 27.47 19.95
N LYS A 56 1.43 26.33 20.27
CA LYS A 56 2.40 26.23 21.36
C LYS A 56 3.67 26.99 20.98
N PRO A 57 4.31 27.70 21.94
CA PRO A 57 5.57 28.38 21.68
C PRO A 57 6.65 27.37 21.26
N ASN A 58 7.68 27.85 20.58
CA ASN A 58 8.86 27.07 20.16
C ASN A 58 8.55 25.87 19.25
N HIS A 59 7.42 25.86 18.53
CA HIS A 59 7.10 24.83 17.55
C HIS A 59 7.28 23.39 18.06
N VAL A 60 6.74 23.08 19.24
CA VAL A 60 6.85 21.73 19.86
C VAL A 60 6.49 20.60 18.88
N SER A 61 5.52 20.85 17.98
CA SER A 61 5.12 19.89 16.96
C SER A 61 6.25 19.58 15.96
N ALA A 62 6.98 20.60 15.51
CA ALA A 62 8.11 20.48 14.60
C ALA A 62 9.26 19.68 15.23
N HIS A 63 9.60 19.97 16.49
CA HIS A 63 10.60 19.20 17.22
C HIS A 63 10.20 17.73 17.36
N THR A 64 8.95 17.48 17.73
CA THR A 64 8.45 16.11 17.88
C THR A 64 8.52 15.34 16.58
N VAL A 65 8.00 15.90 15.47
CA VAL A 65 8.00 15.18 14.19
C VAL A 65 9.42 14.99 13.65
N THR A 66 10.32 15.96 13.81
CA THR A 66 11.71 15.87 13.30
C THR A 66 12.45 14.68 13.92
N GLU A 67 12.33 14.49 15.24
CA GLU A 67 12.96 13.38 15.96
C GLU A 67 12.24 12.05 15.71
N TRP A 68 10.92 12.07 15.58
CA TRP A 68 10.11 10.86 15.39
C TRP A 68 10.15 10.30 13.95
N PHE A 69 10.24 11.18 12.95
CA PHE A 69 10.02 10.80 11.55
C PHE A 69 11.14 9.93 10.98
N THR A 70 12.40 10.26 11.29
CA THR A 70 13.56 9.48 10.81
C THR A 70 13.54 8.02 11.28
N PRO A 71 13.36 7.70 12.58
CA PRO A 71 13.28 6.31 13.04
C PRO A 71 12.03 5.59 12.52
N PHE A 72 10.94 6.30 12.24
CA PHE A 72 9.79 5.73 11.53
C PHE A 72 10.12 5.38 10.07
N ALA A 73 10.68 6.34 9.30
CA ALA A 73 10.84 6.22 7.86
C ALA A 73 11.90 5.18 7.44
N GLN A 74 12.95 4.99 8.24
CA GLN A 74 14.05 4.07 7.96
C GLN A 74 13.62 2.60 7.76
N PRO A 75 12.87 1.96 8.67
CA PRO A 75 12.37 0.61 8.45
C PRO A 75 11.25 0.57 7.40
N THR A 76 10.35 1.57 7.40
CA THR A 76 9.19 1.61 6.48
C THR A 76 9.61 1.63 5.01
N LYS A 77 10.72 2.29 4.67
CA LYS A 77 11.21 2.33 3.28
C LYS A 77 11.46 0.93 2.70
N TRP A 78 11.97 -0.01 3.51
CA TRP A 78 12.29 -1.36 3.04
C TRP A 78 11.03 -2.18 2.77
N VAL A 79 10.01 -2.02 3.63
CA VAL A 79 8.69 -2.64 3.41
C VAL A 79 8.11 -2.18 2.08
N ILE A 80 8.18 -0.87 1.79
CA ILE A 80 7.71 -0.27 0.53
C ILE A 80 8.53 -0.77 -0.66
N ILE A 81 9.87 -0.77 -0.57
CA ILE A 81 10.76 -1.22 -1.66
C ILE A 81 10.50 -2.67 -2.05
N LEU A 82 10.08 -3.52 -1.10
CA LEU A 82 9.80 -4.93 -1.37
C LEU A 82 8.35 -5.20 -1.75
N ALA A 83 7.38 -4.53 -1.12
CA ALA A 83 5.96 -4.84 -1.29
C ALA A 83 5.43 -4.61 -2.72
N TYR A 84 5.74 -3.46 -3.33
CA TYR A 84 5.19 -3.13 -4.65
C TYR A 84 5.74 -4.02 -5.79
N PRO A 85 7.04 -4.36 -5.84
CA PRO A 85 7.57 -5.28 -6.84
C PRO A 85 7.04 -6.70 -6.65
N ILE A 86 6.86 -7.14 -5.39
CA ILE A 86 6.23 -8.43 -5.11
C ILE A 86 4.77 -8.42 -5.60
N ALA A 87 3.99 -7.38 -5.31
CA ALA A 87 2.62 -7.26 -5.78
C ALA A 87 2.54 -7.29 -7.33
N LEU A 88 3.44 -6.57 -8.01
CA LEU A 88 3.55 -6.61 -9.46
C LEU A 88 3.91 -8.00 -9.98
N ALA A 89 4.91 -8.66 -9.38
CA ALA A 89 5.31 -10.02 -9.79
C ALA A 89 4.16 -11.01 -9.64
N LEU A 90 3.44 -10.97 -8.51
CA LEU A 90 2.26 -11.80 -8.28
C LEU A 90 1.14 -11.47 -9.28
N ALA A 91 0.87 -10.19 -9.55
CA ALA A 91 -0.09 -9.78 -10.57
C ALA A 91 0.27 -10.31 -11.97
N LEU A 92 1.55 -10.26 -12.34
CA LEU A 92 2.04 -10.79 -13.62
C LEU A 92 1.92 -12.32 -13.68
N PHE A 93 2.22 -13.05 -12.59
CA PHE A 93 1.99 -14.50 -12.54
C PHE A 93 0.52 -14.88 -12.77
N ASN A 94 -0.43 -14.08 -12.28
CA ASN A 94 -1.85 -14.29 -12.52
C ASN A 94 -2.33 -13.80 -13.90
N THR A 95 -1.56 -12.93 -14.56
CA THR A 95 -1.91 -12.40 -15.89
C THR A 95 -1.38 -13.31 -17.00
N ILE A 96 -0.08 -13.57 -16.99
CA ILE A 96 0.64 -14.27 -18.07
C ILE A 96 1.28 -15.59 -17.63
N GLY A 97 1.31 -15.88 -16.32
CA GLY A 97 1.89 -17.11 -15.79
C GLY A 97 0.89 -18.27 -15.64
N THR A 98 1.38 -19.40 -15.14
CA THR A 98 0.59 -20.62 -14.91
C THR A 98 -0.53 -20.44 -13.88
N ALA A 99 -0.36 -19.54 -12.91
CA ALA A 99 -1.41 -19.21 -11.93
C ALA A 99 -2.66 -18.58 -12.58
N GLY A 100 -2.45 -17.90 -13.71
CA GLY A 100 -3.50 -17.32 -14.55
C GLY A 100 -4.14 -18.31 -15.54
N ALA A 101 -3.67 -19.56 -15.62
CA ALA A 101 -4.28 -20.55 -16.49
C ALA A 101 -5.75 -20.79 -16.09
N GLY A 102 -6.65 -20.71 -17.07
CA GLY A 102 -8.10 -20.84 -16.85
C GLY A 102 -8.80 -19.62 -16.26
N LEU A 103 -8.09 -18.51 -15.97
CA LEU A 103 -8.75 -17.25 -15.60
C LEU A 103 -9.36 -16.57 -16.83
N HIS A 104 -10.53 -15.96 -16.64
CA HIS A 104 -11.18 -15.14 -17.66
C HIS A 104 -10.29 -13.95 -18.08
N PRO A 105 -10.28 -13.52 -19.36
CA PRO A 105 -9.47 -12.39 -19.80
C PRO A 105 -9.70 -11.11 -19.00
N GLN A 106 -10.93 -10.85 -18.55
CA GLN A 106 -11.25 -9.71 -17.70
C GLN A 106 -10.54 -9.77 -16.34
N THR A 107 -10.50 -10.94 -15.69
CA THR A 107 -9.78 -11.16 -14.43
C THR A 107 -8.29 -10.86 -14.59
N LYS A 108 -7.69 -11.32 -15.70
CA LYS A 108 -6.30 -11.03 -16.05
C LYS A 108 -6.06 -9.54 -16.28
N GLY A 109 -7.00 -8.87 -16.95
CA GLY A 109 -6.98 -7.42 -17.14
C GLY A 109 -6.97 -6.66 -15.80
N PHE A 110 -7.80 -7.08 -14.84
CA PHE A 110 -7.80 -6.51 -13.50
C PHE A 110 -6.48 -6.73 -12.75
N TYR A 111 -5.90 -7.93 -12.81
CA TYR A 111 -4.56 -8.18 -12.24
C TYR A 111 -3.50 -7.28 -12.85
N PHE A 112 -3.46 -7.19 -14.18
CA PHE A 112 -2.49 -6.37 -14.89
C PHE A 112 -2.62 -4.89 -14.53
N ALA A 113 -3.84 -4.33 -14.62
CA ALA A 113 -4.10 -2.94 -14.27
C ALA A 113 -3.74 -2.64 -12.80
N GLY A 114 -4.15 -3.52 -11.88
CA GLY A 114 -3.80 -3.42 -10.46
C GLY A 114 -2.29 -3.45 -10.22
N GLY A 115 -1.56 -4.34 -10.91
CA GLY A 115 -0.10 -4.46 -10.83
C GLY A 115 0.61 -3.19 -11.32
N VAL A 116 0.19 -2.65 -12.46
CA VAL A 116 0.72 -1.39 -13.00
C VAL A 116 0.46 -0.22 -12.05
N LEU A 117 -0.78 -0.06 -11.58
CA LEU A 117 -1.13 0.97 -10.60
C LEU A 117 -0.33 0.82 -9.30
N SER A 118 -0.10 -0.42 -8.86
CA SER A 118 0.69 -0.72 -7.67
C SER A 118 2.13 -0.21 -7.80
N VAL A 119 2.83 -0.48 -8.91
CA VAL A 119 4.22 -0.03 -9.09
C VAL A 119 4.33 1.47 -9.36
N LEU A 120 3.29 2.10 -9.91
CA LEU A 120 3.20 3.56 -10.06
C LEU A 120 3.23 4.31 -8.71
N HIS A 121 3.10 3.60 -7.58
CA HIS A 121 3.45 4.14 -6.26
C HIS A 121 4.82 4.84 -6.24
N TYR A 122 5.82 4.29 -6.93
CA TYR A 122 7.17 4.85 -6.93
C TYR A 122 7.29 6.22 -7.61
N TRP A 123 6.35 6.58 -8.48
CA TRP A 123 6.29 7.93 -9.05
C TRP A 123 6.23 9.00 -7.96
N PHE A 124 5.45 8.76 -6.91
CA PHE A 124 5.33 9.65 -5.75
C PHE A 124 6.51 9.52 -4.77
N GLY A 125 7.33 8.48 -4.91
CA GLY A 125 8.43 8.15 -4.01
C GLY A 125 9.52 9.21 -4.00
N ALA A 126 9.90 9.76 -5.16
CA ALA A 126 10.90 10.83 -5.26
C ALA A 126 10.48 12.07 -4.47
N TRP A 127 9.22 12.49 -4.60
CA TRP A 127 8.67 13.62 -3.84
C TRP A 127 8.56 13.31 -2.35
N SER A 128 8.14 12.09 -1.99
CA SER A 128 8.14 11.65 -0.59
C SER A 128 9.54 11.75 0.02
N MET A 129 10.59 11.32 -0.67
CA MET A 129 11.97 11.42 -0.15
C MET A 129 12.42 12.87 0.01
N ALA A 130 12.06 13.76 -0.91
CA ALA A 130 12.34 15.19 -0.79
C ALA A 130 11.64 15.82 0.43
N TRP A 131 10.39 15.44 0.69
CA TRP A 131 9.67 15.89 1.88
C TRP A 131 10.24 15.29 3.17
N ASN A 132 10.61 14.02 3.16
CA ASN A 132 11.25 13.36 4.31
C ASN A 132 12.51 14.12 4.73
N ALA A 133 13.37 14.49 3.77
CA ALA A 133 14.58 15.26 4.06
C ALA A 133 14.28 16.62 4.71
N LYS A 134 13.22 17.31 4.27
CA LYS A 134 12.79 18.59 4.84
C LYS A 134 12.14 18.45 6.22
N ILE A 135 11.36 17.39 6.45
CA ILE A 135 10.76 17.10 7.76
C ILE A 135 11.86 16.79 8.78
N SER A 136 12.87 16.00 8.39
CA SER A 136 13.98 15.57 9.24
C SER A 136 15.10 16.61 9.38
N CYS A 137 14.97 17.82 8.81
CA CYS A 137 15.99 18.86 8.91
C CYS A 137 16.08 19.38 10.35
N LYS A 138 17.29 19.34 10.92
CA LYS A 138 17.57 19.76 12.31
C LYS A 138 18.05 21.22 12.42
N GLU A 139 18.24 21.90 11.30
CA GLU A 139 18.56 23.33 11.25
C GLU A 139 17.27 24.14 11.34
N ASP A 140 17.22 25.12 12.26
CA ASP A 140 16.07 26.02 12.46
C ASP A 140 14.71 25.30 12.54
N ILE A 141 14.63 24.28 13.40
CA ILE A 141 13.42 23.47 13.58
C ILE A 141 12.22 24.38 13.87
N GLY A 142 11.16 24.25 13.07
CA GLY A 142 9.96 25.06 13.26
C GLY A 142 8.97 24.95 12.13
N ARG A 143 8.40 26.09 11.74
CA ARG A 143 7.36 26.19 10.68
C ARG A 143 7.76 25.49 9.38
N LYS A 144 9.04 25.51 8.98
CA LYS A 144 9.51 24.84 7.76
C LYS A 144 9.29 23.32 7.81
N ASN A 145 9.50 22.67 8.96
CA ASN A 145 9.25 21.23 9.13
C ASN A 145 7.74 20.94 9.11
N GLU A 146 6.93 21.80 9.72
CA GLU A 146 5.46 21.70 9.68
C GLU A 146 4.92 21.84 8.25
N ASP A 147 5.44 22.79 7.48
CA ASP A 147 5.09 22.99 6.07
C ASP A 147 5.56 21.82 5.19
N ALA A 148 6.74 21.27 5.47
CA ALA A 148 7.21 20.05 4.82
C ALA A 148 6.28 18.86 5.11
N LEU A 149 5.77 18.75 6.34
CA LEU A 149 4.80 17.73 6.70
C LEU A 149 3.46 17.91 5.96
N ARG A 150 2.99 19.16 5.78
CA ARG A 150 1.82 19.45 4.92
C ARG A 150 2.05 18.99 3.48
N GLY A 151 3.22 19.30 2.92
CA GLY A 151 3.61 18.85 1.57
C GLY A 151 3.64 17.32 1.46
N TRP A 152 4.19 16.65 2.46
CA TRP A 152 4.20 15.19 2.54
C TRP A 152 2.78 14.60 2.59
N LEU A 153 1.90 15.15 3.44
CA LEU A 153 0.51 14.72 3.58
C LEU A 153 -0.28 14.89 2.28
N ALA A 154 -0.06 15.99 1.55
CA ALA A 154 -0.67 16.20 0.24
C ALA A 154 -0.18 15.15 -0.77
N ASN A 155 1.13 14.87 -0.79
CA ASN A 155 1.71 13.84 -1.64
C ASN A 155 1.17 12.43 -1.30
N ASN A 156 1.09 12.11 -0.02
CA ASN A 156 0.56 10.83 0.48
C ASN A 156 -0.91 10.65 0.10
N TYR A 157 -1.74 11.68 0.31
CA TYR A 157 -3.15 11.64 -0.04
C TYR A 157 -3.37 11.51 -1.56
N ALA A 158 -2.62 12.27 -2.36
CA ALA A 158 -2.67 12.13 -3.81
C ALA A 158 -2.30 10.69 -4.23
N ARG A 159 -1.18 10.17 -3.76
CA ARG A 159 -0.75 8.80 -4.02
C ARG A 159 -1.82 7.77 -3.64
N MET A 160 -2.49 7.97 -2.50
CA MET A 160 -3.58 7.10 -2.08
C MET A 160 -4.71 7.06 -3.11
N LEU A 161 -5.16 8.22 -3.57
CA LEU A 161 -6.28 8.33 -4.50
C LEU A 161 -5.93 7.90 -5.93
N TRP A 162 -4.73 8.21 -6.40
CA TRP A 162 -4.33 7.98 -7.79
C TRP A 162 -3.82 6.57 -8.05
N VAL A 163 -3.20 5.93 -7.07
CA VAL A 163 -2.54 4.63 -7.29
C VAL A 163 -2.93 3.55 -6.27
N ASN A 164 -2.90 3.83 -4.96
CA ASN A 164 -3.16 2.78 -3.97
C ASN A 164 -4.62 2.29 -3.98
N LEU A 165 -5.59 3.21 -3.92
CA LEU A 165 -7.02 2.87 -3.94
C LEU A 165 -7.43 2.25 -5.28
N PRO A 166 -7.08 2.83 -6.45
CA PRO A 166 -7.38 2.20 -7.74
C PRO A 166 -6.76 0.81 -7.89
N ALA A 167 -5.49 0.61 -7.49
CA ALA A 167 -4.87 -0.72 -7.51
C ALA A 167 -5.64 -1.72 -6.65
N TRP A 168 -6.01 -1.31 -5.43
CA TRP A 168 -6.81 -2.14 -4.53
C TRP A 168 -8.16 -2.52 -5.14
N VAL A 169 -8.89 -1.55 -5.72
CA VAL A 169 -10.17 -1.83 -6.41
C VAL A 169 -9.97 -2.84 -7.54
N MET A 170 -8.93 -2.70 -8.36
CA MET A 170 -8.64 -3.67 -9.42
C MET A 170 -8.39 -5.08 -8.86
N PHE A 171 -7.63 -5.22 -7.77
CA PHE A 171 -7.40 -6.54 -7.15
C PHE A 171 -8.64 -7.12 -6.44
N VAL A 172 -9.52 -6.27 -5.89
CA VAL A 172 -10.84 -6.69 -5.40
C VAL A 172 -11.68 -7.23 -6.56
N CYS A 173 -11.76 -6.51 -7.68
CA CYS A 173 -12.48 -6.96 -8.86
C CYS A 173 -11.91 -8.28 -9.41
N ALA A 174 -10.58 -8.40 -9.50
CA ALA A 174 -9.94 -9.66 -9.90
C ALA A 174 -10.40 -10.81 -8.98
N THR A 175 -10.37 -10.59 -7.66
CA THR A 175 -10.75 -11.60 -6.67
C THR A 175 -12.23 -11.97 -6.75
N ALA A 176 -13.11 -10.98 -6.86
CA ALA A 176 -14.55 -11.19 -7.00
C ALA A 176 -14.91 -12.06 -8.22
N THR A 177 -14.16 -11.95 -9.33
CA THR A 177 -14.46 -12.70 -10.56
C THR A 177 -14.16 -14.20 -10.50
N PHE A 178 -13.39 -14.69 -9.51
CA PHE A 178 -13.11 -16.11 -9.37
C PHE A 178 -13.59 -16.73 -8.04
N ILE A 179 -14.22 -15.94 -7.16
CA ILE A 179 -14.99 -16.47 -6.04
C ILE A 179 -16.30 -17.04 -6.59
N ARG A 180 -16.60 -18.30 -6.27
CA ARG A 180 -17.92 -18.89 -6.57
C ARG A 180 -18.94 -18.30 -5.59
N VAL A 181 -20.03 -17.74 -6.12
CA VAL A 181 -21.20 -17.25 -5.36
C VAL A 181 -22.32 -18.27 -5.49
#